data_AF-A0A1Q2M576-F1
#
_entry.id   AF-A0A1Q2M576-F1
#
_cell.length_a   1.000
_cell.length_b   1.000
_cell.length_c   1.000
_cell.angle_alpha   90.00
_cell.angle_beta   90.00
_cell.angle_gamma   90.00
#
_symmetry.space_group_name_H-M   'P 1'
#
loop_
_entity.id
_entity.type
_entity.pdbx_description
1 polymer ?
#
loop_
_entity_poly.entity_id
_entity_poly.type
_entity_poly.pdbx_seq_one_letter_code
_entity_poly.pdbx_strand_id
1 'polypeptide(L)'
;MKTSDFATTHPSETSQKATFAVSKLRKYMALCGAMAVSILLASGNATAKTHPSYLTQSYCDGLVDQFVDYGMRSLGKYVNENFNLEYKGGIRNTINFLKQRSEWLSECDSYLNDTASTSVFHDEKNTREIFTAIDALAKELQLVREGVEFPDETGVNNPLPFIKDRYETLATLMDQHHTRILMKKQFQ
;
A
#
# COMPACT_ATOMS: atom_id res chain seq x y z
N MET A 1 16.79 -37.17 48.36
CA MET A 1 15.36 -37.55 48.30
C MET A 1 15.06 -37.98 46.88
N LYS A 2 14.63 -39.24 46.71
CA LYS A 2 14.19 -39.88 45.46
C LYS A 2 12.67 -39.75 45.37
N THR A 3 12.14 -39.56 44.16
CA THR A 3 10.78 -39.89 43.64
C THR A 3 10.55 -39.02 42.40
N SER A 4 9.92 -39.44 41.31
CA SER A 4 9.55 -40.75 40.77
C SER A 4 9.20 -40.50 39.30
N ASP A 5 9.57 -41.44 38.43
CA ASP A 5 9.14 -41.55 37.05
C ASP A 5 7.61 -41.67 36.92
N PHE A 6 7.06 -41.18 35.80
CA PHE A 6 5.84 -41.74 35.21
C PHE A 6 5.92 -41.71 33.69
N ALA A 7 5.65 -42.87 33.10
CA ALA A 7 5.73 -43.17 31.69
C ALA A 7 4.34 -43.48 31.10
N THR A 8 4.25 -43.34 29.77
CA THR A 8 3.38 -44.05 28.81
C THR A 8 1.90 -43.62 28.82
N THR A 9 1.19 -43.34 27.71
CA THR A 9 0.95 -44.23 26.55
C THR A 9 0.22 -43.47 25.43
N HIS A 10 0.54 -43.76 24.16
CA HIS A 10 -0.32 -43.49 22.98
C HIS A 10 -1.51 -44.48 22.93
N PRO A 11 -2.63 -44.14 22.26
CA PRO A 11 -2.91 -44.87 21.02
C PRO A 11 -3.61 -44.10 19.88
N SER A 12 -3.24 -44.51 18.66
CA SER A 12 -4.02 -44.76 17.43
C SER A 12 -5.01 -43.73 16.84
N GLU A 13 -4.64 -43.31 15.63
CA GLU A 13 -5.42 -43.23 14.38
C GLU A 13 -6.96 -43.41 14.44
N THR A 14 -7.67 -42.49 13.78
CA THR A 14 -8.75 -42.90 12.87
C THR A 14 -8.88 -41.94 11.70
N SER A 15 -8.66 -42.54 10.53
CA SER A 15 -8.92 -42.06 9.18
C SER A 15 -10.39 -41.68 8.96
N GLN A 16 -10.65 -40.59 8.23
CA GLN A 16 -11.85 -40.51 7.37
C GLN A 16 -11.60 -39.59 6.17
N LYS A 17 -11.32 -40.24 5.04
CA LYS A 17 -11.49 -39.72 3.69
C LYS A 17 -12.98 -39.50 3.42
N ALA A 18 -13.36 -38.37 2.85
CA ALA A 18 -14.62 -38.24 2.13
C ALA A 18 -14.32 -37.79 0.69
N THR A 19 -14.19 -38.78 -0.17
CA THR A 19 -14.24 -38.67 -1.62
C THR A 19 -15.72 -38.89 -2.01
N PHE A 20 -16.37 -37.92 -2.66
CA PHE A 20 -17.63 -38.19 -3.34
C PHE A 20 -17.49 -37.88 -4.81
N ALA A 21 -17.52 -38.94 -5.60
CA ALA A 21 -17.53 -38.95 -7.05
C ALA A 21 -18.96 -39.21 -7.53
N VAL A 22 -19.38 -38.39 -8.50
CA VAL A 22 -20.15 -38.71 -9.71
C VAL A 22 -21.52 -39.38 -9.54
N SER A 23 -22.55 -38.68 -10.04
CA SER A 23 -23.60 -39.33 -10.82
C SER A 23 -23.89 -38.55 -12.10
N LYS A 24 -23.50 -39.18 -13.21
CA LYS A 24 -23.78 -38.81 -14.60
C LYS A 24 -25.23 -39.17 -14.95
N LEU A 25 -25.71 -38.56 -16.04
CA LEU A 25 -26.84 -38.94 -16.90
C LEU A 25 -28.27 -38.60 -16.44
N ARG A 26 -28.83 -37.56 -17.09
CA ARG A 26 -30.05 -37.72 -17.91
C ARG A 26 -29.98 -36.79 -19.12
N LYS A 27 -30.03 -37.40 -20.31
CA LYS A 27 -30.16 -36.74 -21.62
C LYS A 27 -31.64 -36.61 -21.99
N TYR A 28 -31.91 -35.68 -22.93
CA TYR A 28 -33.07 -35.54 -23.84
C TYR A 28 -34.21 -34.59 -23.45
N MET A 29 -34.19 -33.40 -24.08
CA MET A 29 -35.25 -32.77 -24.92
C MET A 29 -34.77 -31.32 -25.17
N ALA A 30 -34.22 -30.93 -26.33
CA ALA A 30 -34.85 -30.69 -27.63
C ALA A 30 -35.94 -29.59 -27.62
N LEU A 31 -35.53 -28.43 -28.15
CA LEU A 31 -36.25 -27.47 -28.99
C LEU A 31 -37.27 -26.46 -28.41
N CYS A 32 -37.02 -25.22 -28.86
CA CYS A 32 -37.96 -24.16 -29.24
C CYS A 32 -38.70 -23.36 -28.16
N GLY A 33 -38.38 -22.06 -28.09
CA GLY A 33 -39.39 -21.03 -27.90
C GLY A 33 -39.00 -19.90 -26.96
N ALA A 34 -39.12 -18.68 -27.47
CA ALA A 34 -39.15 -17.39 -26.76
C ALA A 34 -37.80 -16.79 -26.31
N MET A 35 -37.29 -15.90 -27.18
CA MET A 35 -36.58 -14.69 -26.77
C MET A 35 -37.38 -13.96 -25.68
N ALA A 36 -36.84 -13.90 -24.47
CA ALA A 36 -37.22 -12.89 -23.47
C ALA A 36 -35.95 -12.14 -23.10
N VAL A 37 -35.66 -11.11 -23.91
CA VAL A 37 -34.65 -10.09 -23.63
C VAL A 37 -35.17 -9.26 -22.46
N SER A 38 -34.87 -9.69 -21.24
CA SER A 38 -34.99 -8.86 -20.05
C SER A 38 -33.67 -8.12 -19.85
N ILE A 39 -33.48 -7.02 -20.60
CA ILE A 39 -32.48 -6.01 -20.26
C ILE A 39 -32.99 -5.34 -18.98
N LEU A 40 -32.54 -5.84 -17.83
CA LEU A 40 -32.54 -5.07 -16.60
C LEU A 40 -31.57 -3.92 -16.83
N LEU A 41 -32.13 -2.77 -17.20
CA LEU A 41 -31.46 -1.48 -17.08
C LEU A 41 -31.21 -1.25 -15.59
N ALA A 42 -30.08 -1.76 -15.10
CA ALA A 42 -29.48 -1.25 -13.88
C ALA A 42 -29.07 0.20 -14.20
N SER A 43 -29.95 1.14 -13.89
CA SER A 43 -29.62 2.57 -13.78
C SER A 43 -28.64 2.69 -12.61
N GLY A 44 -27.37 2.37 -12.87
CA GLY A 44 -26.28 2.87 -12.06
C GLY A 44 -26.38 4.38 -12.13
N ASN A 45 -26.69 5.03 -11.02
CA ASN A 45 -26.52 6.47 -10.91
C ASN A 45 -25.04 6.74 -11.21
N ALA A 46 -24.74 7.16 -12.43
CA ALA A 46 -23.45 7.72 -12.78
C ALA A 46 -23.38 9.05 -12.04
N THR A 47 -23.05 9.01 -10.76
CA THR A 47 -22.68 10.20 -10.01
C THR A 47 -21.43 10.72 -10.70
N ALA A 48 -21.57 11.81 -11.46
CA ALA A 48 -20.42 12.52 -11.98
C ALA A 48 -19.54 12.85 -10.78
N LYS A 49 -18.32 12.30 -10.73
CA LYS A 49 -17.37 12.62 -9.67
C LYS A 49 -17.09 14.11 -9.76
N THR A 50 -17.60 14.87 -8.80
CA THR A 50 -17.32 16.29 -8.68
C THR A 50 -16.03 16.47 -7.91
N HIS A 51 -15.02 17.01 -8.57
CA HIS A 51 -13.75 17.37 -7.95
C HIS A 51 -13.82 18.76 -7.32
N PRO A 52 -13.17 19.01 -6.16
CA PRO A 52 -13.01 20.35 -5.62
C PRO A 52 -12.39 21.33 -6.63
N SER A 53 -12.87 22.58 -6.65
CA SER A 53 -12.45 23.58 -7.63
C SER A 53 -10.99 24.03 -7.52
N TYR A 54 -10.30 23.70 -6.42
CA TYR A 54 -8.87 23.99 -6.27
C TYR A 54 -7.99 22.99 -7.02
N LEU A 55 -8.52 21.81 -7.34
CA LEU A 55 -7.78 20.79 -8.07
C LEU A 55 -7.62 21.24 -9.53
N THR A 56 -6.37 21.43 -9.89
CA THR A 56 -5.92 21.75 -11.25
C THR A 56 -4.65 20.95 -11.50
N GLN A 57 -4.30 20.73 -12.77
CA GLN A 57 -3.04 20.07 -13.10
C GLN A 57 -1.84 20.81 -12.47
N SER A 58 -1.80 22.14 -12.55
CA SER A 58 -0.75 22.97 -11.95
C SER A 58 -0.66 22.83 -10.43
N TYR A 59 -1.81 22.73 -9.75
CA TYR A 59 -1.82 22.45 -8.31
C TYR A 59 -1.19 21.08 -7.99
N CYS A 60 -1.55 20.05 -8.76
CA CYS A 60 -1.04 18.70 -8.56
C CYS A 60 0.45 18.59 -8.87
N ASP A 61 0.92 19.19 -9.97
CA ASP A 61 2.34 19.27 -10.31
C ASP A 61 3.12 19.98 -9.18
N GLY A 62 2.60 21.11 -8.68
CA GLY A 62 3.20 21.83 -7.57
C GLY A 62 3.24 21.03 -6.27
N LEU A 63 2.22 20.22 -5.99
CA LEU A 63 2.20 19.34 -4.82
C LEU A 63 3.26 18.22 -4.91
N VAL A 64 3.43 17.63 -6.10
CA VAL A 64 4.47 16.64 -6.38
C VAL A 64 5.86 17.26 -6.19
N ASP A 65 6.11 18.42 -6.80
CA ASP A 65 7.39 19.14 -6.69
C ASP A 65 7.72 19.48 -5.23
N GLN A 66 6.75 19.98 -4.46
CA GLN A 66 6.94 20.25 -3.04
C GLN A 66 7.31 19.00 -2.24
N PHE A 67 6.69 17.86 -2.56
CA PHE A 67 6.97 16.62 -1.87
C PHE A 67 8.37 16.10 -2.22
N VAL A 68 8.75 16.11 -3.50
CA VAL A 68 10.06 15.68 -3.97
C VAL A 68 11.19 16.55 -3.39
N ASP A 69 11.07 17.87 -3.47
CA ASP A 69 12.17 18.78 -3.13
C ASP A 69 12.33 19.01 -1.62
N TYR A 70 11.21 19.26 -0.94
CA TYR A 70 11.21 19.64 0.48
C TYR A 70 10.78 18.49 1.37
N GLY A 71 9.74 17.75 0.97
CA GLY A 71 9.19 16.64 1.74
C GLY A 71 10.20 15.52 1.94
N MET A 72 10.79 15.01 0.86
CA MET A 72 11.77 13.93 0.92
C MET A 72 13.06 14.34 1.62
N ARG A 73 13.50 15.59 1.46
CA ARG A 73 14.65 16.12 2.21
C ARG A 73 14.38 16.17 3.71
N SER A 74 13.21 16.67 4.12
CA SER A 74 12.82 16.74 5.53
C SER A 74 12.71 15.34 6.14
N LEU A 75 12.10 14.41 5.41
CA LEU A 75 11.96 13.01 5.81
C LEU A 75 13.33 12.33 5.95
N GLY A 76 14.23 12.54 4.99
CA GLY A 76 15.60 12.03 5.04
C GLY A 76 16.38 12.56 6.21
N LYS A 77 16.27 13.86 6.51
CA LYS A 77 16.90 14.46 7.70
C LYS A 77 16.36 13.83 8.98
N TYR A 78 15.05 13.58 9.06
CA TYR A 78 14.48 12.92 10.22
C TYR A 78 15.03 11.49 10.38
N VAL A 79 14.92 10.67 9.33
CA VAL A 79 15.31 9.25 9.38
C VAL A 79 16.81 9.07 9.65
N ASN A 80 17.68 9.86 9.00
CA ASN A 80 19.11 9.65 9.05
C ASN A 80 19.81 10.33 10.23
N GLU A 81 19.25 11.43 10.74
CA GLU A 81 19.94 12.25 11.76
C GLU A 81 19.16 12.37 13.07
N ASN A 82 17.82 12.35 13.04
CA ASN A 82 16.99 12.73 14.19
C ASN A 82 16.07 11.60 14.66
N PHE A 83 16.18 10.40 14.09
CA PHE A 83 15.39 9.28 14.52
C PHE A 83 15.83 8.86 15.92
N ASN A 84 14.89 8.89 16.86
CA ASN A 84 15.11 8.50 18.25
C ASN A 84 13.91 7.68 18.74
N LEU A 85 14.18 6.44 19.13
CA LEU A 85 13.18 5.47 19.60
C LEU A 85 12.45 5.94 20.87
N GLU A 86 13.16 6.62 21.77
CA GLU A 86 12.61 7.10 23.04
C GLU A 86 11.65 8.29 22.82
N TYR A 87 11.84 9.05 21.74
CA TYR A 87 11.07 10.25 21.45
C TYR A 87 9.93 10.01 20.45
N LYS A 88 8.80 9.48 20.96
CA LYS A 88 7.59 9.19 20.16
C LYS A 88 6.98 10.40 19.45
N GLY A 89 7.27 11.62 19.90
CA GLY A 89 6.77 12.85 19.31
C GLY A 89 7.23 13.04 17.85
N GLY A 90 8.52 12.84 17.59
CA GLY A 90 9.09 12.90 16.24
C GLY A 90 8.46 11.85 15.32
N ILE A 91 8.35 10.60 15.82
CA ILE A 91 7.78 9.48 15.07
C ILE A 91 6.33 9.78 14.66
N ARG A 92 5.50 10.25 15.61
CA ARG A 92 4.11 10.62 15.34
C ARG A 92 3.99 11.73 14.29
N ASN A 93 4.84 12.75 14.37
CA ASN A 93 4.81 13.87 13.42
C ASN A 93 5.16 13.40 12.01
N THR A 94 6.17 12.53 11.88
CA THR A 94 6.57 11.95 10.59
C THR A 94 5.47 11.06 10.00
N ILE A 95 4.80 10.24 10.82
CA ILE A 95 3.65 9.43 10.37
C ILE A 95 2.53 10.33 9.84
N ASN A 96 2.18 11.39 10.58
CA ASN A 96 1.14 12.33 10.16
C ASN A 96 1.49 13.06 8.87
N PHE A 97 2.76 13.47 8.73
CA PHE A 97 3.27 14.05 7.50
C PHE A 97 3.08 13.10 6.30
N LEU A 98 3.51 11.85 6.41
CA LEU A 98 3.38 10.85 5.35
C LEU A 98 1.92 10.59 4.96
N LYS A 99 1.03 10.44 5.95
CA LYS A 99 -0.41 10.24 5.72
C LYS A 99 -1.04 11.42 4.98
N GLN A 100 -0.80 12.65 5.44
CA GLN A 100 -1.33 13.84 4.79
C GLN A 100 -0.79 13.99 3.36
N ARG A 101 0.49 13.69 3.13
CA ARG A 101 1.03 13.70 1.75
C ARG A 101 0.36 12.65 0.88
N SER A 102 0.20 11.42 1.38
CA SER A 102 -0.48 10.34 0.67
C SER A 102 -1.91 10.74 0.28
N GLU A 103 -2.68 11.28 1.24
CA GLU A 103 -4.05 11.75 1.03
C GLU A 103 -4.12 12.79 -0.09
N TRP A 104 -3.33 13.86 -0.01
CA TRP A 104 -3.39 14.95 -1.01
C TRP A 104 -2.92 14.50 -2.40
N LEU A 105 -1.88 13.67 -2.46
CA LEU A 105 -1.41 13.10 -3.73
C LEU A 105 -2.43 12.14 -4.34
N SER A 106 -3.14 11.36 -3.52
CA SER A 106 -4.18 10.44 -4.00
C SER A 106 -5.41 11.17 -4.54
N GLU A 107 -5.73 12.33 -3.96
CA GLU A 107 -6.77 13.23 -4.47
C GLU A 107 -6.37 13.77 -5.86
N CYS A 108 -5.11 14.20 -6.00
CA CYS A 108 -4.55 14.61 -7.28
C CYS A 108 -4.54 13.50 -8.32
N ASP A 109 -4.14 12.27 -7.95
CA ASP A 109 -4.17 11.13 -8.87
C ASP A 109 -5.59 10.82 -9.35
N SER A 110 -6.56 10.88 -8.45
CA SER A 110 -7.98 10.69 -8.78
C SER A 110 -8.47 11.76 -9.75
N TYR A 111 -8.14 13.03 -9.50
CA TYR A 111 -8.48 14.15 -10.38
C TYR A 111 -7.85 14.02 -11.77
N LEU A 112 -6.55 13.72 -11.84
CA LEU A 112 -5.81 13.60 -13.10
C LEU A 112 -6.28 12.41 -13.94
N ASN A 113 -6.57 11.27 -13.29
CA ASN A 113 -7.11 10.10 -13.98
C ASN A 113 -8.48 10.41 -14.59
N ASP A 114 -9.36 11.10 -13.85
CA ASP A 114 -10.71 11.41 -14.32
C ASP A 114 -10.72 12.52 -15.41
N THR A 115 -9.77 13.47 -15.38
CA THR A 115 -9.82 14.68 -16.25
C THR A 115 -8.83 14.68 -17.41
N ALA A 116 -7.68 14.02 -17.25
CA ALA A 116 -6.60 14.03 -18.23
C ALA A 116 -6.14 12.62 -18.65
N SER A 117 -6.68 11.55 -18.02
CA SER A 117 -6.22 10.18 -18.22
C SER A 117 -4.72 10.00 -17.95
N THR A 118 -4.22 10.72 -16.95
CA THR A 118 -2.82 10.68 -16.50
C THR A 118 -2.74 10.41 -15.01
N SER A 119 -1.62 9.85 -14.57
CA SER A 119 -1.34 9.63 -13.14
C SER A 119 -0.59 10.81 -12.52
N VAL A 120 -0.63 10.93 -11.19
CA VAL A 120 0.06 12.01 -10.45
C VAL A 120 1.58 11.89 -10.51
N PHE A 121 2.11 10.67 -10.60
CA PHE A 121 3.52 10.42 -10.91
C PHE A 121 3.67 9.96 -12.37
N HIS A 122 4.84 9.41 -12.72
CA HIS A 122 5.22 9.19 -14.12
C HIS A 122 4.20 8.33 -14.90
N ASP A 123 3.73 7.27 -14.26
CA ASP A 123 2.74 6.33 -14.77
C ASP A 123 2.02 5.66 -13.59
N GLU A 124 0.96 4.92 -13.88
CA GLU A 124 0.12 4.26 -12.87
C GLU A 124 0.91 3.28 -12.00
N LYS A 125 1.90 2.58 -12.58
CA LYS A 125 2.73 1.64 -11.83
C LYS A 125 3.61 2.38 -10.82
N ASN A 126 4.31 3.41 -11.27
CA ASN A 126 5.17 4.23 -10.43
C ASN A 126 4.36 4.93 -9.33
N THR A 127 3.17 5.43 -9.65
CA THR A 127 2.24 5.98 -8.66
C THR A 127 1.90 4.97 -7.56
N ARG A 128 1.49 3.75 -7.94
CA ARG A 128 1.16 2.71 -6.95
C ARG A 128 2.35 2.30 -6.10
N GLU A 129 3.53 2.16 -6.71
CA GLU A 129 4.77 1.81 -6.00
C GLU A 129 5.13 2.90 -4.98
N ILE A 130 5.00 4.17 -5.35
CA ILE A 130 5.24 5.30 -4.46
C ILE A 130 4.26 5.29 -3.29
N PHE A 131 2.94 5.17 -3.53
CA PHE A 131 1.96 5.13 -2.44
C PHE A 131 2.21 3.94 -1.51
N THR A 132 2.53 2.78 -2.08
CA THR A 132 2.88 1.58 -1.30
C THR A 132 4.11 1.83 -0.42
N ALA A 133 5.13 2.53 -0.93
CA ALA A 133 6.32 2.85 -0.16
C ALA A 133 6.06 3.88 0.96
N ILE A 134 5.21 4.89 0.70
CA ILE A 134 4.75 5.85 1.73
C ILE A 134 4.04 5.09 2.87
N ASP A 135 3.10 4.21 2.52
CA ASP A 135 2.33 3.44 3.49
C ASP A 135 3.21 2.47 4.28
N ALA A 136 4.15 1.79 3.60
CA ALA A 136 5.08 0.89 4.25
C ALA A 136 5.96 1.61 5.28
N LEU A 137 6.51 2.78 4.94
CA LEU A 137 7.29 3.58 5.87
C LEU A 137 6.44 4.09 7.04
N ALA A 138 5.23 4.61 6.77
CA ALA A 138 4.33 5.07 7.82
C ALA A 138 3.92 3.94 8.76
N LYS A 139 3.70 2.73 8.24
CA LYS A 139 3.39 1.53 9.01
C LYS A 139 4.56 1.11 9.88
N GLU A 140 5.78 1.07 9.33
CA GLU A 140 7.01 0.75 10.08
C GLU A 140 7.19 1.68 11.29
N LEU A 141 7.07 3.00 11.05
CA LEU A 141 7.12 4.00 12.10
C LEU A 141 6.00 3.82 13.14
N GLN A 142 4.80 3.41 12.71
CA GLN A 142 3.68 3.17 13.62
C GLN A 142 3.93 1.94 14.51
N LEU A 143 4.49 0.85 13.97
CA LEU A 143 4.87 -0.34 14.77
C LEU A 143 5.89 0.03 15.85
N VAL A 144 6.92 0.81 15.47
CA VAL A 144 7.92 1.32 16.41
C VAL A 144 7.27 2.18 17.50
N ARG A 145 6.36 3.09 17.13
CA ARG A 145 5.64 3.95 18.08
C ARG A 145 4.79 3.14 19.06
N GLU A 146 4.18 2.05 18.59
CA GLU A 146 3.39 1.10 19.37
C GLU A 146 4.25 0.23 20.30
N GLY A 147 5.57 0.24 20.15
CA GLY A 147 6.51 -0.51 20.98
C GLY A 147 6.76 -1.93 20.50
N VAL A 148 6.49 -2.22 19.22
CA VAL A 148 6.93 -3.47 18.60
C VAL A 148 8.45 -3.53 18.63
N GLU A 149 9.00 -4.67 19.06
CA GLU A 149 10.44 -4.89 19.12
C GLU A 149 10.98 -5.39 17.78
N PHE A 150 12.14 -4.85 17.41
CA PHE A 150 12.91 -5.18 16.22
C PHE A 150 14.30 -5.66 16.66
N PRO A 151 14.40 -6.87 17.24
CA PRO A 151 15.67 -7.37 17.72
C PRO A 151 16.65 -7.55 16.55
N ASP A 152 17.87 -7.05 16.71
CA ASP A 152 18.97 -7.34 15.81
C ASP A 152 19.61 -8.72 16.09
N GLU A 153 20.70 -9.04 15.40
CA GLU A 153 21.43 -10.30 15.58
C GLU A 153 21.96 -10.52 17.02
N THR A 154 22.03 -9.45 17.82
CA THR A 154 22.45 -9.49 19.23
C THR A 154 21.27 -9.55 20.21
N GLY A 155 20.03 -9.52 19.70
CA GLY A 155 18.80 -9.50 20.49
C GLY A 155 18.44 -8.12 21.05
N VAL A 156 19.15 -7.06 20.64
CA VAL A 156 18.87 -5.68 21.07
C VAL A 156 17.82 -5.08 20.14
N ASN A 157 16.79 -4.44 20.72
CA ASN A 157 15.77 -3.75 19.93
C ASN A 157 16.37 -2.57 19.16
N ASN A 158 16.45 -2.69 17.84
CA ASN A 158 17.02 -1.71 16.93
C ASN A 158 16.17 -1.56 15.66
N PRO A 159 15.14 -0.70 15.66
CA PRO A 159 14.26 -0.52 14.51
C PRO A 159 14.85 0.35 13.39
N LEU A 160 15.97 1.04 13.63
CA LEU A 160 16.53 2.02 12.70
C LEU A 160 16.85 1.43 11.31
N PRO A 161 17.49 0.24 11.18
CA PRO A 161 17.75 -0.35 9.87
C PRO A 161 16.48 -0.60 9.04
N PHE A 162 15.39 -1.04 9.67
CA PHE A 162 14.12 -1.30 9.00
C PHE A 162 13.48 -0.01 8.50
N ILE A 163 13.45 1.04 9.33
CA ILE A 163 12.92 2.35 8.93
C ILE A 163 13.77 2.94 7.79
N LYS A 164 15.10 2.80 7.86
CA LYS A 164 16.01 3.31 6.85
C LYS A 164 15.80 2.62 5.50
N ASP A 165 15.66 1.29 5.49
CA ASP A 165 15.35 0.53 4.26
C ASP A 165 14.01 0.97 3.61
N ARG A 166 12.96 1.17 4.41
CA ARG A 166 11.68 1.70 3.92
C ARG A 166 11.82 3.11 3.34
N TYR A 167 12.57 3.97 4.01
CA TYR A 167 12.85 5.31 3.51
C TYR A 167 13.65 5.29 2.21
N GLU A 168 14.71 4.48 2.12
CA GLU A 168 15.56 4.36 0.92
C GLU A 168 14.76 3.85 -0.28
N THR A 169 13.83 2.91 -0.06
CA THR A 169 12.88 2.47 -1.08
C THR A 169 12.05 3.64 -1.62
N LEU A 170 11.44 4.43 -0.72
CA LEU A 170 10.65 5.60 -1.12
C LEU A 170 11.51 6.66 -1.83
N ALA A 171 12.71 6.95 -1.30
CA ALA A 171 13.65 7.91 -1.86
C ALA A 171 14.08 7.53 -3.28
N THR A 172 14.35 6.24 -3.51
CA THR A 172 14.72 5.73 -4.84
C THR A 172 13.58 5.93 -5.84
N LEU A 173 12.34 5.61 -5.45
CA LEU A 173 11.18 5.79 -6.33
C LEU A 173 10.93 7.27 -6.68
N MET A 174 11.12 8.17 -5.71
CA MET A 174 11.01 9.61 -5.91
C MET A 174 12.11 10.17 -6.81
N ASP A 175 13.35 9.75 -6.60
CA ASP A 175 14.48 10.18 -7.42
C ASP A 175 14.33 9.72 -8.88
N GLN A 176 13.87 8.48 -9.08
CA GLN A 176 13.54 7.98 -10.42
C GLN A 176 12.43 8.80 -11.09
N HIS A 177 11.38 9.17 -10.34
CA HIS A 177 10.33 10.05 -10.86
C HIS A 177 10.92 11.42 -11.26
N HIS A 178 11.65 12.07 -10.35
CA HIS A 178 12.24 13.39 -10.57
C HIS A 178 13.19 13.41 -11.77
N THR A 179 14.07 12.42 -11.86
CA THR A 179 15.02 12.27 -12.98
C THR A 179 14.29 12.16 -14.31
N ARG A 180 13.21 11.37 -14.39
CA ARG A 180 12.42 11.25 -15.64
C ARG A 180 11.79 12.58 -16.05
N ILE A 181 11.28 13.35 -15.09
CA ILE A 181 10.71 14.68 -15.37
C ILE A 181 11.78 15.65 -15.86
N LEU A 182 12.97 15.67 -15.25
CA LEU A 182 14.08 16.50 -15.71
C LEU A 182 14.52 16.13 -17.11
N MET A 183 14.67 14.84 -17.42
CA MET A 183 15.04 14.38 -18.76
C MET A 183 13.97 14.78 -19.78
N LYS A 184 12.67 14.62 -19.47
CA LYS A 184 11.58 15.05 -20.37
C LYS A 184 11.65 16.53 -20.71
N LYS A 185 11.97 17.40 -19.74
CA LYS A 185 12.10 18.85 -19.95
C LYS A 185 13.30 19.23 -20.82
N GLN A 186 14.35 18.40 -20.87
CA GLN A 186 15.55 18.67 -21.68
C GLN A 186 15.37 18.39 -23.19
N PHE A 187 14.37 17.59 -23.56
CA PHE A 187 14.10 17.20 -24.95
C PHE A 187 12.80 17.81 -25.52
N GLN A 188 12.25 18.83 -24.85
CA GLN A 188 11.12 19.66 -25.29
C GLN A 188 11.62 21.05 -25.66
#